data_AF-A0A2M8K0G6-F1
#
_entry.id   AF-A0A2M8K0G6-F1
#
_cell.length_a   1.000
_cell.length_b   1.000
_cell.length_c   1.000
_cell.angle_alpha   90.00
_cell.angle_beta   90.00
_cell.angle_gamma   90.00
#
_symmetry.space_group_name_H-M   'P 1'
#
loop_
_entity.id
_entity.type
_entity.pdbx_description
1 polymer ?
#
loop_
_entity_poly.entity_id
_entity_poly.type
_entity_poly.pdbx_seq_one_letter_code
_entity_poly.pdbx_strand_id
1 'polypeptide(L)'
;MLPIWKGQGWITPVIFIAFFVDVQLVVDYFMGDGFYSDNRWIKVIALVAVAFLVGFIGYLLNSRDCIIQVDSETGKKTKSPAHTLLFLPIEVWAIIVPCIFLAVDYFNAEQENKTLAYLAKPEVNDIYAVDFTKIFKNEDPVYKYGSMVVISVNLNVIEVQSSTHAYDGKSGVRKDLHNGKAKEAFYYADEVTPFNIRELLKFHENGAIFSVHRE
;
A
#
# COMPACT_ATOMS: atom_id res chain seq x y z
N MET A 1 1.06 32.93 5.90
CA MET A 1 1.17 31.52 5.49
C MET A 1 2.14 30.85 6.45
N LEU A 2 1.71 29.80 7.17
CA LEU A 2 2.59 29.03 8.04
C LEU A 2 3.48 28.15 7.15
N PRO A 3 4.81 28.31 7.15
CA PRO A 3 5.68 27.41 6.39
C PRO A 3 5.59 26.00 6.98
N ILE A 4 5.40 25.00 6.11
CA ILE A 4 5.24 23.58 6.48
C ILE A 4 6.52 23.02 7.12
N TRP A 5 7.67 23.66 6.88
CA TRP A 5 8.95 23.31 7.47
C TRP A 5 9.67 24.55 8.03
N LYS A 6 10.55 24.31 8.99
CA LYS A 6 11.47 25.31 9.56
C LYS A 6 12.90 24.84 9.35
N GLY A 7 13.80 25.75 8.94
CA GLY A 7 15.21 25.44 8.69
C GLY A 7 15.38 24.28 7.71
N GLN A 8 16.15 23.26 8.11
CA GLN A 8 16.47 22.08 7.30
C GLN A 8 15.46 20.92 7.46
N GLY A 9 14.24 21.17 7.96
CA GLY A 9 13.23 20.12 8.13
C GLY A 9 12.86 19.35 6.84
N TRP A 10 13.01 19.96 5.67
CA TRP A 10 12.75 19.32 4.38
C TRP A 10 13.70 18.16 4.06
N ILE A 11 14.84 18.05 4.76
CA ILE A 11 15.82 16.97 4.56
C ILE A 11 15.22 15.61 4.95
N THR A 12 14.29 15.55 5.90
CA THR A 12 13.69 14.30 6.39
C THR A 12 13.13 13.41 5.26
N PRO A 13 12.14 13.84 4.45
CA PRO A 13 11.61 13.02 3.37
C PRO A 13 12.66 12.67 2.32
N VAL A 14 13.61 13.58 2.06
CA VAL A 14 14.67 13.37 1.08
C VAL A 14 15.61 12.24 1.51
N ILE A 15 16.01 12.21 2.78
CA ILE A 15 16.84 11.13 3.32
C ILE A 15 16.10 9.79 3.20
N PHE A 16 14.84 9.70 3.61
CA PHE A 16 14.08 8.45 3.51
C PHE A 16 14.00 7.95 2.07
N ILE A 17 13.63 8.81 1.13
CA ILE A 17 13.49 8.43 -0.29
C ILE A 17 14.85 8.02 -0.86
N ALA A 18 15.88 8.86 -0.70
CA ALA A 18 17.21 8.57 -1.24
C ALA A 18 17.78 7.27 -0.66
N PHE A 19 17.68 7.07 0.65
CA PHE A 19 18.20 5.87 1.30
C PHE A 19 17.52 4.59 0.82
N PHE A 20 16.19 4.60 0.64
CA PHE A 20 15.49 3.42 0.12
C PHE A 20 15.86 3.12 -1.33
N VAL A 21 16.03 4.14 -2.16
CA VAL A 21 16.50 3.97 -3.54
C VAL A 21 17.93 3.44 -3.56
N ASP A 22 18.82 3.99 -2.75
CA ASP A 22 20.22 3.57 -2.66
C ASP A 22 20.32 2.11 -2.19
N VAL A 23 19.58 1.73 -1.14
CA VAL A 23 19.56 0.35 -0.66
C VAL A 23 18.99 -0.60 -1.70
N GLN A 24 17.92 -0.21 -2.40
CA GLN A 24 17.36 -1.03 -3.48
C GLN A 24 18.40 -1.27 -4.59
N LEU A 25 19.06 -0.21 -5.07
CA LEU A 25 20.09 -0.32 -6.11
C LEU A 25 21.26 -1.20 -5.66
N VAL A 26 21.73 -1.03 -4.43
CA VAL A 26 22.84 -1.84 -3.87
C VAL A 26 22.43 -3.30 -3.74
N VAL A 27 21.26 -3.57 -3.15
CA VAL A 27 20.79 -4.94 -2.90
C VAL A 27 20.52 -5.67 -4.22
N ASP A 28 19.82 -5.05 -5.16
CA ASP A 28 19.51 -5.67 -6.45
C ASP A 28 20.80 -5.90 -7.27
N TYR A 29 21.78 -4.98 -7.20
CA TYR A 29 23.09 -5.17 -7.83
C TYR A 29 23.87 -6.38 -7.30
N PHE A 30 23.84 -6.65 -5.99
CA PHE A 30 24.60 -7.74 -5.39
C PHE A 30 23.84 -9.07 -5.32
N MET A 31 22.53 -9.04 -5.13
CA MET A 31 21.69 -10.23 -4.87
C MET A 31 20.84 -10.65 -6.07
N GLY A 32 20.76 -9.81 -7.11
CA GLY A 32 19.96 -10.04 -8.32
C GLY A 32 18.73 -9.13 -8.40
N ASP A 33 18.27 -8.92 -9.64
CA ASP A 33 17.16 -8.02 -9.93
C ASP A 33 15.89 -8.40 -9.14
N GLY A 34 15.32 -7.43 -8.44
CA GLY A 34 14.07 -7.59 -7.70
C GLY A 34 14.22 -8.17 -6.30
N PHE A 35 15.43 -8.56 -5.86
CA PHE A 35 15.64 -9.17 -4.55
C PHE A 35 15.18 -8.26 -3.39
N TYR A 36 15.42 -6.95 -3.48
CA TYR A 36 14.92 -5.98 -2.50
C TYR A 36 13.39 -5.96 -2.43
N SER A 37 12.73 -6.06 -3.59
CA SER A 37 11.27 -5.99 -3.70
C SER A 37 10.59 -7.22 -3.12
N ASP A 38 11.19 -8.39 -3.31
CA ASP A 38 10.63 -9.68 -2.89
C ASP A 38 10.86 -9.97 -1.41
N ASN A 39 11.93 -9.43 -0.83
CA ASN A 39 12.33 -9.74 0.53
C ASN A 39 11.92 -8.64 1.52
N ARG A 40 10.77 -8.84 2.19
CA ARG A 40 10.25 -7.92 3.23
C ARG A 40 11.28 -7.58 4.32
N TRP A 41 12.07 -8.55 4.78
CA TRP A 41 13.03 -8.35 5.87
C TRP A 41 14.13 -7.33 5.52
N ILE A 42 14.52 -7.24 4.25
CA ILE A 42 15.52 -6.26 3.78
C ILE A 42 14.96 -4.84 3.91
N LYS A 43 13.70 -4.64 3.53
CA LYS A 43 13.00 -3.35 3.66
C LYS A 43 12.93 -2.92 5.13
N VAL A 44 12.67 -3.86 6.04
CA VAL A 44 12.63 -3.58 7.49
C VAL A 44 14.02 -3.20 8.02
N ILE A 45 15.08 -3.89 7.59
CA ILE A 45 16.45 -3.52 7.99
C ILE A 45 16.82 -2.13 7.44
N ALA A 46 16.49 -1.85 6.17
CA ALA A 46 16.71 -0.55 5.56
C ALA A 46 15.97 0.55 6.32
N LEU A 47 14.71 0.31 6.70
CA LEU A 47 13.88 1.21 7.50
C LEU A 47 14.51 1.53 8.86
N VAL A 48 15.01 0.51 9.57
CA VAL A 48 15.68 0.71 10.86
C VAL A 48 16.96 1.52 10.68
N ALA A 49 17.77 1.20 9.67
CA ALA A 49 19.03 1.90 9.39
C ALA A 49 18.79 3.39 9.08
N VAL A 50 17.82 3.70 8.23
CA VAL A 50 17.49 5.10 7.90
C VAL A 50 16.85 5.84 9.07
N ALA A 51 16.04 5.16 9.90
CA ALA A 51 15.49 5.75 11.11
C ALA A 51 16.60 6.18 12.07
N PHE A 52 17.60 5.33 12.31
CA PHE A 52 18.76 5.71 13.12
C PHE A 52 19.52 6.89 12.51
N LEU A 53 19.73 6.90 11.20
CA LEU A 53 20.42 7.97 10.50
C LEU A 53 19.66 9.31 10.61
N VAL A 54 18.34 9.32 10.39
CA VAL A 54 17.49 10.51 10.52
C VAL A 54 17.45 11.00 11.96
N GLY A 55 17.35 10.08 12.93
CA GLY A 55 17.37 10.41 14.35
C GLY A 55 18.71 11.06 14.75
N PHE A 56 19.82 10.51 14.29
CA PHE A 56 21.15 11.05 14.55
C PHE A 56 21.37 12.42 13.90
N ILE A 57 20.99 12.58 12.62
CA ILE A 57 21.10 13.86 11.92
C ILE A 57 20.19 14.91 12.55
N GLY A 58 18.95 14.55 12.85
CA GLY A 58 18.01 15.44 13.54
C GLY A 58 18.59 15.94 14.86
N TYR A 59 19.08 15.01 15.69
CA TYR A 59 19.66 15.33 16.99
C TYR A 59 20.85 16.27 16.87
N LEU A 60 21.74 16.02 15.91
CA LEU A 60 22.92 16.83 15.67
C LEU A 60 22.56 18.24 15.19
N LEU A 61 21.59 18.37 14.28
CA LEU A 61 21.14 19.66 13.75
C LEU A 61 20.42 20.48 14.83
N ASN A 62 19.45 19.90 15.52
CA ASN A 62 18.69 20.61 16.55
C ASN A 62 19.49 20.88 17.83
N SER A 63 20.49 20.06 18.16
CA SER A 63 21.38 20.36 19.30
C SER A 63 22.33 21.54 19.00
N ARG A 64 22.75 21.71 17.74
CA ARG A 64 23.64 22.80 17.32
C ARG A 64 22.92 24.13 17.21
N ASP A 65 21.77 24.14 16.53
CA ASP A 65 21.10 25.38 16.13
C ASP A 65 19.93 25.76 17.06
N CYS A 66 19.82 25.11 18.23
CA CYS A 66 18.73 25.28 19.18
C CYS A 66 18.43 26.76 19.47
N ILE A 67 17.18 27.16 19.26
CA ILE A 67 16.75 28.54 19.48
C ILE A 67 16.27 28.68 20.93
N ILE A 68 16.86 29.59 21.68
CA ILE A 68 16.41 29.94 23.04
C ILE A 68 15.32 30.99 22.91
N GLN A 69 14.08 30.60 23.16
CA GLN A 69 12.95 31.52 23.25
C GLN A 69 12.85 32.06 24.67
N VAL A 70 12.70 33.38 24.81
CA VAL A 70 12.48 34.04 26.10
C VAL A 70 11.04 34.52 26.12
N ASP A 71 10.27 34.02 27.07
CA ASP A 71 8.90 34.49 27.29
C ASP A 71 8.93 35.93 27.81
N SER A 72 8.25 36.84 27.11
CA SER A 72 8.22 38.27 27.41
C SER A 72 7.50 38.57 28.73
N GLU A 73 6.57 37.72 29.17
CA GLU A 73 5.79 37.95 30.37
C GLU A 73 6.42 37.30 31.61
N THR A 74 6.97 36.09 31.45
CA THR A 74 7.50 35.31 32.58
C THR A 74 9.03 35.31 32.66
N GLY A 75 9.73 35.81 31.64
CA GLY A 75 11.19 35.76 31.53
C GLY A 75 11.76 34.34 31.40
N LYS A 76 10.91 33.31 31.30
CA LYS A 76 11.35 31.91 31.21
C LYS A 76 12.01 31.64 29.86
N LYS A 77 13.17 31.01 29.91
CA LYS A 77 13.90 30.56 28.74
C LYS A 77 13.47 29.14 28.37
N THR A 78 12.91 28.96 27.19
CA THR A 78 12.54 27.64 26.65
C THR A 78 13.41 27.33 25.43
N LYS A 79 13.80 26.06 25.27
CA LYS A 79 14.55 25.59 24.11
C LYS A 79 13.57 25.13 23.04
N SER A 80 13.61 25.75 21.87
CA SER A 80 12.78 25.40 20.72
C SER A 80 13.65 24.75 19.63
N PRO A 81 13.16 23.66 18.99
CA PRO A 81 13.87 23.03 17.87
C PRO A 81 14.05 24.02 16.70
N ALA A 82 15.24 23.99 16.11
CA ALA A 82 15.64 24.86 15.03
C ALA A 82 15.11 24.37 13.68
N HIS A 83 15.08 23.05 13.50
CA HIS A 83 14.68 22.38 12.29
C HIS A 83 13.50 21.45 12.56
N THR A 84 12.40 21.73 11.89
CA THR A 84 11.15 20.99 12.05
C THR A 84 10.50 20.75 10.70
N LEU A 85 9.84 19.60 10.57
CA LEU A 85 8.95 19.27 9.46
C LEU A 85 7.56 19.07 10.03
N LEU A 86 6.55 19.73 9.44
CA LEU A 86 5.17 19.73 9.93
C LEU A 86 5.10 20.03 11.44
N PHE A 87 5.87 21.03 11.86
CA PHE A 87 5.98 21.50 13.26
C PHE A 87 6.61 20.52 14.25
N LEU A 88 7.05 19.34 13.81
CA LEU A 88 7.72 18.33 14.62
C LEU A 88 9.23 18.33 14.38
N PRO A 89 10.06 18.15 15.44
CA PRO A 89 11.50 17.95 15.29
C PRO A 89 11.83 16.77 14.37
N ILE A 90 12.95 16.88 13.64
CA ILE A 90 13.41 15.85 12.69
C ILE A 90 13.56 14.47 13.37
N GLU A 91 14.03 14.43 14.62
CA GLU A 91 14.24 13.22 15.41
C GLU A 91 12.94 12.46 15.67
N VAL A 92 11.82 13.17 15.77
CA VAL A 92 10.52 12.54 15.97
C VAL A 92 10.08 11.77 14.72
N TRP A 93 10.47 12.25 13.53
CA TRP A 93 10.18 11.56 12.27
C TRP A 93 10.93 10.24 12.12
N ALA A 94 12.06 10.05 12.81
CA ALA A 94 12.75 8.77 12.90
C ALA A 94 11.89 7.68 13.57
N ILE A 95 10.86 8.06 14.34
CA ILE A 95 9.92 7.13 14.98
C ILE A 95 8.61 7.08 14.19
N ILE A 96 8.08 8.23 13.77
CA ILE A 96 6.79 8.31 13.06
C ILE A 96 6.83 7.53 11.75
N VAL A 97 7.86 7.71 10.92
CA VAL A 97 7.92 7.07 9.60
C VAL A 97 7.98 5.54 9.72
N PRO A 98 8.83 4.94 10.57
CA PRO A 98 8.79 3.50 10.79
C PRO A 98 7.44 2.98 11.31
N CYS A 99 6.80 3.68 12.25
CA CYS A 99 5.49 3.27 12.75
C CYS A 99 4.44 3.24 11.63
N ILE A 100 4.40 4.28 10.78
CA ILE A 100 3.48 4.33 9.63
C ILE A 100 3.81 3.21 8.64
N PHE A 101 5.08 3.01 8.31
CA PHE A 101 5.50 1.96 7.38
C PHE A 101 5.07 0.58 7.88
N LEU A 102 5.37 0.25 9.14
CA LEU A 102 5.01 -1.04 9.74
C LEU A 102 3.50 -1.23 9.85
N ALA A 103 2.74 -0.18 10.14
CA ALA A 103 1.28 -0.24 10.17
C ALA A 103 0.72 -0.55 8.77
N VAL A 104 1.18 0.17 7.74
CA VAL A 104 0.75 -0.06 6.34
C VAL A 104 1.13 -1.47 5.89
N ASP A 105 2.35 -1.90 6.17
CA ASP A 105 2.86 -3.24 5.86
C ASP A 105 2.05 -4.35 6.56
N TYR A 106 1.69 -4.15 7.84
CA TYR A 106 0.81 -5.06 8.58
C TYR A 106 -0.59 -5.14 7.94
N PHE A 107 -1.21 -4.01 7.63
CA PHE A 107 -2.53 -3.99 6.99
C PHE A 107 -2.52 -4.67 5.62
N ASN A 108 -1.46 -4.46 4.83
CA ASN A 108 -1.31 -5.12 3.53
C ASN A 108 -1.18 -6.64 3.68
N ALA A 109 -0.34 -7.10 4.61
CA ALA A 109 -0.16 -8.53 4.88
C ALA A 109 -1.45 -9.19 5.39
N GLU A 110 -2.21 -8.50 6.25
CA GLU A 110 -3.50 -9.00 6.72
C GLU A 110 -4.51 -9.11 5.58
N GLN A 111 -4.55 -8.12 4.68
CA GLN A 111 -5.43 -8.12 3.52
C GLN A 111 -5.08 -9.24 2.53
N GLU A 112 -3.79 -9.49 2.32
CA GLU A 112 -3.30 -10.57 1.46
C GLU A 112 -3.67 -11.94 2.03
N ASN A 113 -3.47 -12.15 3.33
CA ASN A 113 -3.86 -13.39 4.00
C ASN A 113 -5.38 -13.64 3.91
N LYS A 114 -6.21 -12.59 4.10
CA LYS A 114 -7.66 -12.69 3.91
C LYS A 114 -8.01 -13.07 2.48
N THR A 115 -7.39 -12.42 1.50
CA THR A 115 -7.59 -12.70 0.08
C THR A 115 -7.26 -14.15 -0.25
N LEU A 116 -6.11 -14.66 0.19
CA LEU A 116 -5.71 -16.05 -0.01
C LEU A 116 -6.66 -17.03 0.70
N ALA A 117 -7.14 -16.70 1.90
CA ALA A 117 -8.11 -17.53 2.62
C ALA A 117 -9.44 -17.64 1.87
N TYR A 118 -9.93 -16.53 1.29
CA TYR A 118 -11.16 -16.52 0.50
C TYR A 118 -11.00 -17.29 -0.82
N LEU A 119 -9.86 -17.15 -1.50
CA LEU A 119 -9.58 -17.91 -2.72
C LEU A 119 -9.43 -19.42 -2.47
N ALA A 120 -8.86 -19.82 -1.33
CA ALA A 120 -8.72 -21.22 -0.97
C ALA A 120 -10.07 -21.89 -0.62
N LYS A 121 -11.05 -21.10 -0.17
CA LYS A 121 -12.40 -21.55 0.19
C LYS A 121 -13.43 -20.56 -0.35
N PRO A 122 -13.72 -20.60 -1.66
CA PRO A 122 -14.69 -19.70 -2.28
C PRO A 122 -16.10 -19.96 -1.72
N GLU A 123 -16.85 -18.88 -1.52
CA GLU A 123 -18.24 -18.92 -1.08
C GLU A 123 -19.13 -18.18 -2.08
N VAL A 124 -20.41 -18.52 -2.08
CA VAL A 124 -21.41 -17.82 -2.92
C VAL A 124 -21.49 -16.37 -2.47
N ASN A 125 -21.53 -15.45 -3.43
CA ASN A 125 -21.46 -13.99 -3.30
C ASN A 125 -20.08 -13.40 -3.00
N ASP A 126 -19.01 -14.19 -3.09
CA ASP A 126 -17.66 -13.61 -3.12
C ASP A 126 -17.49 -12.73 -4.36
N ILE A 127 -17.01 -11.50 -4.18
CA ILE A 127 -16.73 -10.56 -5.26
C ILE A 127 -15.22 -10.46 -5.47
N TYR A 128 -14.78 -10.83 -6.65
CA TYR A 128 -13.39 -10.78 -7.10
C TYR A 128 -13.17 -9.52 -7.93
N ALA A 129 -12.28 -8.64 -7.49
CA ALA A 129 -11.86 -7.50 -8.29
C ALA A 129 -10.71 -7.93 -9.22
N VAL A 130 -10.93 -7.78 -10.52
CA VAL A 130 -10.11 -8.43 -11.54
C VAL A 130 -9.63 -7.52 -12.66
N ASP A 131 -8.55 -7.93 -13.30
CA ASP A 131 -8.06 -7.43 -14.58
C ASP A 131 -8.45 -8.44 -15.68
N PHE A 132 -9.46 -8.10 -16.46
CA PHE A 132 -10.02 -8.96 -17.50
C PHE A 132 -9.00 -9.31 -18.59
N THR A 133 -8.05 -8.42 -18.89
CA THR A 133 -7.03 -8.66 -19.93
C THR A 133 -6.10 -9.82 -19.61
N LYS A 134 -6.00 -10.21 -18.34
CA LYS A 134 -5.18 -11.34 -17.89
C LYS A 134 -5.97 -12.65 -17.78
N ILE A 135 -7.29 -12.59 -17.89
CA ILE A 135 -8.20 -13.74 -17.71
C ILE A 135 -8.79 -14.16 -19.06
N PHE A 136 -9.29 -13.19 -19.82
CA PHE A 136 -9.94 -13.40 -21.12
C PHE A 136 -9.01 -12.97 -22.27
N LYS A 137 -9.10 -13.68 -23.39
CA LYS A 137 -8.33 -13.37 -24.60
C LYS A 137 -9.16 -12.39 -25.44
N ASN A 138 -8.56 -11.28 -25.88
CA ASN A 138 -9.16 -10.19 -26.68
C ASN A 138 -10.05 -9.19 -25.91
N GLU A 139 -9.63 -8.78 -24.72
CA GLU A 139 -10.28 -7.69 -23.98
C GLU A 139 -9.73 -6.31 -24.35
N ASP A 140 -10.53 -5.27 -24.09
CA ASP A 140 -10.15 -3.89 -24.35
C ASP A 140 -8.91 -3.51 -23.49
N PRO A 141 -7.80 -3.07 -24.10
CA PRO A 141 -6.60 -2.68 -23.35
C PRO A 141 -6.79 -1.41 -22.51
N VAL A 142 -7.80 -0.59 -22.81
CA VAL A 142 -8.13 0.66 -22.10
C VAL A 142 -9.00 0.37 -20.90
N TYR A 143 -10.10 -0.38 -21.06
CA TYR A 143 -11.05 -0.70 -20.00
C TYR A 143 -10.89 -2.14 -19.54
N LYS A 144 -9.92 -2.36 -18.65
CA LYS A 144 -9.48 -3.71 -18.28
C LYS A 144 -9.90 -4.17 -16.88
N TYR A 145 -10.30 -3.26 -16.00
CA TYR A 145 -10.61 -3.60 -14.60
C TYR A 145 -12.11 -3.76 -14.39
N GLY A 146 -12.54 -4.86 -13.79
CA GLY A 146 -13.93 -5.10 -13.42
C GLY A 146 -14.06 -5.93 -12.16
N SER A 147 -15.25 -6.48 -11.93
CA SER A 147 -15.47 -7.47 -10.88
C SER A 147 -16.12 -8.74 -11.41
N MET A 148 -15.91 -9.84 -10.70
CA MET A 148 -16.62 -11.09 -10.90
C MET A 148 -17.29 -11.51 -9.59
N VAL A 149 -18.48 -12.09 -9.64
CA VAL A 149 -19.19 -12.60 -8.45
C VAL A 149 -19.38 -14.11 -8.54
N VAL A 150 -19.17 -14.80 -7.43
CA VAL A 150 -19.41 -16.25 -7.32
C VAL A 150 -20.89 -16.53 -7.11
N ILE A 151 -21.46 -17.40 -7.94
CA ILE A 151 -22.89 -17.76 -7.90
C ILE A 151 -23.08 -19.16 -7.34
N SER A 152 -22.16 -20.06 -7.70
CA SER A 152 -22.23 -21.45 -7.31
C SER A 152 -20.84 -22.01 -7.11
N VAL A 153 -20.70 -22.86 -6.09
CA VAL A 153 -19.46 -23.56 -5.75
C VAL A 153 -19.76 -25.05 -5.72
N ASN A 154 -19.38 -25.75 -6.78
CA ASN A 154 -19.59 -27.18 -6.96
C ASN A 154 -18.27 -27.93 -6.83
N LEU A 155 -17.92 -28.32 -5.59
CA LEU A 155 -16.69 -29.03 -5.19
C LEU A 155 -15.38 -28.37 -5.61
N ASN A 156 -15.08 -28.36 -6.91
CA ASN A 156 -13.84 -27.85 -7.51
C ASN A 156 -14.08 -26.90 -8.71
N VAL A 157 -15.34 -26.72 -9.11
CA VAL A 157 -15.74 -25.78 -10.16
C VAL A 157 -16.54 -24.64 -9.52
N ILE A 158 -16.14 -23.42 -9.83
CA ILE A 158 -16.72 -22.18 -9.33
C ILE A 158 -17.32 -21.47 -10.53
N GLU A 159 -18.60 -21.20 -10.44
CA GLU A 159 -19.32 -20.46 -11.46
C GLU A 159 -19.34 -18.98 -11.07
N VAL A 160 -18.77 -18.14 -11.94
CA VAL A 160 -18.71 -16.69 -11.75
C VAL A 160 -19.35 -15.94 -12.91
N GLN A 161 -20.02 -14.84 -12.59
CA GLN A 161 -20.46 -13.85 -13.57
C GLN A 161 -19.51 -12.65 -13.57
N SER A 162 -19.26 -12.10 -14.74
CA SER A 162 -18.43 -10.89 -14.92
C SER A 162 -19.29 -9.63 -14.90
N SER A 163 -18.72 -8.52 -14.43
CA SER A 163 -19.38 -7.22 -14.44
C SER A 163 -19.65 -6.73 -15.85
N THR A 164 -20.80 -6.10 -16.07
CA THR A 164 -21.13 -5.44 -17.35
C THR A 164 -20.29 -4.18 -17.58
N HIS A 165 -19.75 -3.61 -16.49
CA HIS A 165 -18.92 -2.42 -16.49
C HIS A 165 -17.45 -2.80 -16.33
N ALA A 166 -16.61 -2.17 -17.15
CA ALA A 166 -15.15 -2.21 -17.02
C ALA A 166 -14.60 -0.78 -16.90
N TYR A 167 -13.47 -0.67 -16.22
CA TYR A 167 -12.82 0.58 -15.85
C TYR A 167 -11.38 0.62 -16.32
N ASP A 168 -10.88 1.84 -16.54
CA ASP A 168 -9.47 2.12 -16.85
C ASP A 168 -8.54 1.98 -15.63
N GLY A 169 -9.10 2.06 -14.42
CA GLY A 169 -8.36 1.95 -13.16
C GLY A 169 -9.02 1.09 -12.08
N LYS A 170 -8.19 0.50 -11.22
CA LYS A 170 -8.62 -0.25 -10.02
C LYS A 170 -9.51 0.56 -9.07
N SER A 171 -9.38 1.89 -9.09
CA SER A 171 -10.19 2.80 -8.27
C SER A 171 -11.67 2.76 -8.62
N GLY A 172 -12.02 2.55 -9.90
CA GLY A 172 -13.41 2.43 -10.35
C GLY A 172 -14.10 1.24 -9.70
N VAL A 173 -13.48 0.06 -9.80
CA VAL A 173 -13.98 -1.18 -9.18
C VAL A 173 -14.10 -1.04 -7.66
N ARG A 174 -13.07 -0.48 -7.00
CA ARG A 174 -13.10 -0.24 -5.54
C ARG A 174 -14.22 0.70 -5.11
N LYS A 175 -14.51 1.73 -5.92
CA LYS A 175 -15.59 2.68 -5.64
C LYS A 175 -16.96 2.01 -5.72
N ASP A 176 -17.20 1.17 -6.73
CA ASP A 176 -18.46 0.45 -6.86
C ASP A 176 -18.67 -0.59 -5.77
N LEU A 177 -17.59 -1.26 -5.37
CA LEU A 177 -17.60 -2.18 -4.24
C LEU A 177 -17.93 -1.45 -2.92
N HIS A 178 -17.27 -0.31 -2.68
CA HIS A 178 -17.50 0.50 -1.47
C HIS A 178 -18.92 1.08 -1.39
N ASN A 179 -19.48 1.50 -2.53
CA ASN A 179 -20.83 2.06 -2.60
C ASN A 179 -21.92 0.97 -2.64
N GLY A 180 -21.56 -0.31 -2.64
CA GLY A 180 -22.50 -1.43 -2.68
C GLY A 180 -23.13 -1.73 -4.05
N LYS A 181 -22.73 -1.03 -5.11
CA LYS A 181 -23.24 -1.26 -6.48
C LYS A 181 -22.88 -2.65 -6.99
N ALA A 182 -21.68 -3.13 -6.66
CA ALA A 182 -21.21 -4.46 -7.04
C ALA A 182 -21.96 -5.61 -6.33
N LYS A 183 -22.96 -5.32 -5.49
CA LYS A 183 -23.85 -6.33 -4.89
C LYS A 183 -25.14 -6.52 -5.67
N GLU A 184 -25.45 -5.58 -6.54
CA GLU A 184 -26.69 -5.56 -7.29
C GLU A 184 -26.59 -6.58 -8.43
N ALA A 185 -27.60 -7.45 -8.59
CA ALA A 185 -27.55 -8.50 -9.61
C ALA A 185 -27.41 -7.94 -11.04
N PHE A 186 -27.98 -6.76 -11.31
CA PHE A 186 -27.89 -6.09 -12.61
C PHE A 186 -26.50 -5.50 -12.91
N TYR A 187 -25.60 -5.49 -11.93
CA TYR A 187 -24.21 -5.11 -12.15
C TYR A 187 -23.45 -6.15 -12.98
N TYR A 188 -23.91 -7.40 -12.94
CA TYR A 188 -23.27 -8.54 -13.58
C TYR A 188 -24.00 -8.95 -14.86
N ALA A 189 -23.23 -9.44 -15.82
CA ALA A 189 -23.77 -10.02 -17.05
C ALA A 189 -24.34 -11.41 -16.74
N ASP A 190 -25.34 -11.84 -17.51
CA ASP A 190 -25.96 -13.17 -17.35
C ASP A 190 -25.01 -14.33 -17.72
N GLU A 191 -23.90 -14.03 -18.41
CA GLU A 191 -22.91 -15.02 -18.83
C GLU A 191 -22.14 -15.59 -17.64
N VAL A 192 -22.27 -16.90 -17.44
CA VAL A 192 -21.59 -17.64 -16.38
C VAL A 192 -20.34 -18.31 -16.95
N THR A 193 -19.20 -18.04 -16.32
CA THR A 193 -17.92 -18.64 -16.66
C THR A 193 -17.47 -19.59 -15.55
N PRO A 194 -17.23 -20.88 -15.85
CA PRO A 194 -16.72 -21.82 -14.85
C PRO A 194 -15.20 -21.72 -14.74
N PHE A 195 -14.68 -21.60 -13.52
CA PHE A 195 -13.25 -21.68 -13.21
C PHE A 195 -12.95 -22.75 -12.16
N ASN A 196 -11.71 -23.24 -12.16
CA ASN A 196 -11.21 -24.09 -11.10
C ASN A 196 -10.61 -23.27 -9.94
N ILE A 197 -10.65 -23.78 -8.71
CA ILE A 197 -9.93 -23.17 -7.56
C ILE A 197 -8.43 -22.96 -7.89
N ARG A 198 -7.80 -23.93 -8.59
CA ARG A 198 -6.39 -23.81 -9.01
C ARG A 198 -6.16 -22.69 -10.01
N GLU A 199 -7.15 -22.39 -10.85
CA GLU A 199 -7.06 -21.29 -11.81
C GLU A 199 -7.22 -19.95 -11.11
N LEU A 200 -8.13 -19.83 -10.15
CA LEU A 200 -8.27 -18.62 -9.33
C LEU A 200 -6.98 -18.28 -8.57
N LEU A 201 -6.30 -19.28 -8.00
CA LEU A 201 -5.00 -19.07 -7.35
C LEU A 201 -3.94 -18.58 -8.35
N LYS A 202 -3.88 -19.16 -9.55
CA LYS A 202 -2.98 -18.68 -10.62
C LYS A 202 -3.33 -17.27 -11.08
N PHE A 203 -4.61 -16.92 -11.14
CA PHE A 203 -5.06 -15.57 -11.47
C PHE A 203 -4.64 -14.56 -10.41
N HIS A 204 -4.65 -14.94 -9.13
CA HIS A 204 -4.10 -14.10 -8.07
C HIS A 204 -2.58 -13.94 -8.20
N GLU A 205 -1.83 -15.04 -8.40
CA GLU A 205 -0.37 -15.02 -8.59
C GLU A 205 0.07 -14.15 -9.78
N ASN A 206 -0.66 -14.20 -10.89
CA ASN A 206 -0.39 -13.37 -12.08
C ASN A 206 -0.89 -11.91 -11.93
N GLY A 207 -1.48 -11.56 -10.78
CA GLY A 207 -2.06 -10.25 -10.51
C GLY A 207 -3.26 -9.93 -11.39
N ALA A 208 -4.00 -10.95 -11.83
CA ALA A 208 -5.29 -10.82 -12.49
C ALA A 208 -6.41 -10.60 -11.47
N ILE A 209 -6.40 -11.34 -10.35
CA ILE A 209 -7.24 -11.03 -9.18
C ILE A 209 -6.39 -10.22 -8.21
N PHE A 210 -6.80 -8.99 -7.89
CA PHE A 210 -6.04 -8.11 -7.01
C PHE A 210 -6.69 -7.83 -5.66
N SER A 211 -7.97 -8.18 -5.49
CA SER A 211 -8.62 -8.18 -4.17
C SER A 211 -9.88 -9.04 -4.22
N VAL A 212 -10.15 -9.72 -3.10
CA VAL A 212 -11.40 -10.45 -2.89
C VAL A 212 -12.18 -9.78 -1.77
N HIS A 213 -13.48 -9.64 -1.97
CA HIS A 213 -14.39 -9.07 -1.01
C HIS A 213 -15.48 -10.08 -0.68
N ARG A 214 -15.63 -10.35 0.61
CA ARG A 214 -16.67 -11.18 1.19
C ARG A 214 -17.35 -10.35 2.27
N GLU A 215 -18.68 -10.35 2.27
CA GLU A 215 -19.50 -9.77 3.33
C GLU A 215 -20.14 -10.84 4.20
#